data_AF-A0A924Z6Z1-F1
#
_entry.id   AF-A0A924Z6Z1-F1
#
_cell.length_a   1.000
_cell.length_b   1.000
_cell.length_c   1.000
_cell.angle_alpha   90.00
_cell.angle_beta   90.00
_cell.angle_gamma   90.00
#
_symmetry.space_group_name_H-M   'P 1'
#
loop_
_entity.id
_entity.type
_entity.pdbx_description
1 polymer ?
#
loop_
_entity_poly.entity_id
_entity_poly.type
_entity_poly.pdbx_seq_one_letter_code
_entity_poly.pdbx_strand_id
1 'polypeptide(L)'
;MAQATFEFSPASAVDLAAAPAGAGRALPAPVTAAASAFDPIGHAIGWDHAHHRVTPPLCHLDEHSPVRQGWAAGRAAFGTRTLRPTAAARQWLALRLHAWQHGQAFEGVQVNPAFLARIDTDLCPVRRVPLRLCSGSADDATVGRLNARAAYAAGNLAVVSAPVAAALGAADWARALAIAERLTSAERSAGAERPGCASPCWPASPRRCRTPRPRCCHCGCCRPTGCG
;
A
#
# COMPACT_ATOMS: atom_id res chain seq x y z
N MET A 1 14.34 2.32 33.87
CA MET A 1 13.83 2.07 32.51
C MET A 1 14.82 2.71 31.54
N ALA A 2 15.62 1.90 30.85
CA ALA A 2 16.69 2.38 29.97
C ALA A 2 16.12 2.69 28.59
N GLN A 3 16.35 3.92 28.12
CA GLN A 3 16.09 4.32 26.73
C GLN A 3 17.36 4.03 25.93
N ALA A 4 17.29 3.08 25.00
CA ALA A 4 18.35 2.82 24.04
C ALA A 4 18.20 3.78 22.85
N THR A 5 19.13 4.72 22.74
CA THR A 5 19.34 5.56 21.57
C THR A 5 19.92 4.69 20.46
N PHE A 6 19.22 4.57 19.34
CA PHE A 6 19.77 3.94 18.13
C PHE A 6 20.55 4.99 17.34
N GLU A 7 21.87 4.87 17.37
CA GLU A 7 22.80 5.62 16.51
C GLU A 7 22.74 5.06 15.09
N PHE A 8 22.46 5.94 14.13
CA PHE A 8 22.40 5.61 12.70
C PHE A 8 23.80 5.85 12.10
N SER A 9 24.58 4.78 11.89
CA SER A 9 25.85 4.86 11.15
C SER A 9 25.59 4.95 9.64
N PRO A 10 26.07 5.99 8.93
CA PRO A 10 26.05 5.99 7.48
C PRO A 10 27.16 5.06 6.94
N ALA A 11 26.79 4.19 6.01
CA ALA A 11 27.73 3.36 5.27
C ALA A 11 28.71 4.25 4.49
N SER A 12 30.00 4.10 4.80
CA SER A 12 31.12 4.72 4.11
C SER A 12 31.22 4.22 2.66
N ALA A 13 31.35 5.19 1.75
CA ALA A 13 31.60 5.00 0.34
C ALA A 13 32.88 4.17 0.13
N VAL A 14 32.75 3.10 -0.66
CA VAL A 14 33.90 2.28 -1.08
C VAL A 14 34.38 2.80 -2.43
N ASP A 15 35.65 3.15 -2.47
CA ASP A 15 36.39 3.69 -3.61
C ASP A 15 36.24 2.83 -4.89
N LEU A 16 35.86 3.48 -5.98
CA LEU A 16 36.10 2.98 -7.33
C LEU A 16 37.58 3.24 -7.69
N ALA A 17 38.43 2.23 -7.50
CA ALA A 17 39.75 2.18 -8.12
C ALA A 17 39.69 1.35 -9.40
N ALA A 18 39.98 1.99 -10.52
CA ALA A 18 40.17 1.37 -11.83
C ALA A 18 41.45 0.52 -11.87
N ALA A 19 41.39 -0.64 -12.53
CA ALA A 19 42.55 -1.47 -12.88
C ALA A 19 42.38 -2.04 -14.30
N PRO A 20 43.48 -2.38 -15.00
CA PRO A 20 43.63 -2.18 -16.44
C PRO A 20 43.20 -3.35 -17.32
N ALA A 21 43.01 -3.04 -18.61
CA ALA A 21 42.74 -3.96 -19.69
C ALA A 21 43.96 -4.84 -20.04
N GLY A 22 43.73 -6.14 -20.26
CA GLY A 22 44.70 -6.99 -20.95
C GLY A 22 44.47 -8.50 -20.79
N ALA A 23 44.49 -9.18 -21.95
CA ALA A 23 44.62 -10.62 -22.20
C ALA A 23 43.36 -11.48 -22.13
N GLY A 24 42.99 -11.99 -23.30
CA GLY A 24 41.76 -12.69 -23.58
C GLY A 24 41.65 -14.06 -22.95
N ARG A 25 40.41 -14.41 -22.60
CA ARG A 25 39.97 -15.78 -22.52
C ARG A 25 38.78 -15.92 -23.48
N ALA A 26 38.91 -16.87 -24.40
CA ALA A 26 37.92 -17.18 -25.41
C ALA A 26 36.51 -17.23 -24.82
N LEU A 27 35.59 -16.48 -25.43
CA LEU A 27 34.16 -16.57 -25.13
C LEU A 27 33.71 -18.01 -25.34
N PRO A 28 33.18 -18.72 -24.32
CA PRO A 28 32.40 -19.90 -24.61
C PRO A 28 31.17 -19.45 -25.40
N ALA A 29 30.91 -20.15 -26.52
CA ALA A 29 29.71 -19.98 -27.32
C ALA A 29 28.46 -20.00 -26.42
N PRO A 30 27.38 -19.28 -26.78
CA PRO A 30 26.15 -19.33 -26.02
C PRO A 30 25.61 -20.75 -26.08
N VAL A 31 25.88 -21.52 -25.03
CA VAL A 31 25.14 -22.75 -24.75
C VAL A 31 23.71 -22.31 -24.50
N THR A 32 22.87 -22.60 -25.49
CA THR A 32 21.42 -22.57 -25.39
C THR A 32 21.00 -23.60 -24.34
N ALA A 33 21.09 -23.21 -23.08
CA ALA A 33 20.55 -23.95 -21.95
C ALA A 33 19.36 -23.17 -21.43
N ALA A 34 18.22 -23.32 -22.10
CA ALA A 34 16.92 -23.10 -21.47
C ALA A 34 16.68 -24.23 -20.44
N ALA A 35 17.54 -24.29 -19.43
CA ALA A 35 17.19 -24.91 -18.17
C ALA A 35 16.11 -24.01 -17.57
N SER A 36 14.92 -24.54 -17.34
CA SER A 36 13.89 -23.85 -16.57
C SER A 36 14.49 -23.50 -15.21
N ALA A 37 14.99 -22.28 -15.09
CA ALA A 37 15.58 -21.79 -13.86
C ALA A 37 14.52 -21.96 -12.77
N PHE A 38 14.80 -22.81 -11.80
CA PHE A 38 13.91 -23.04 -10.67
C PHE A 38 13.62 -21.68 -10.03
N ASP A 39 12.36 -21.26 -10.04
CA ASP A 39 11.92 -20.02 -9.42
C ASP A 39 11.47 -20.30 -7.98
N PRO A 40 12.32 -20.01 -6.98
CA PRO A 40 12.00 -20.31 -5.59
C PRO A 40 10.81 -19.48 -5.07
N ILE A 41 10.58 -18.28 -5.62
CA ILE A 41 9.50 -17.40 -5.17
C ILE A 41 8.17 -17.94 -5.68
N GLY A 42 8.09 -18.26 -6.97
CA GLY A 42 6.89 -18.88 -7.56
C GLY A 42 6.54 -20.19 -6.87
N HIS A 43 7.55 -21.04 -6.60
CA HIS A 43 7.36 -22.27 -5.85
C HIS A 43 6.84 -22.03 -4.42
N ALA A 44 7.42 -21.07 -3.68
CA ALA A 44 6.96 -20.72 -2.34
C ALA A 44 5.51 -20.21 -2.33
N ILE A 45 5.10 -19.43 -3.33
CA ILE A 45 3.71 -18.98 -3.49
C ILE A 45 2.78 -20.18 -3.69
N GLY A 46 3.14 -21.13 -4.56
CA GLY A 46 2.39 -22.37 -4.75
C GLY A 46 2.26 -23.19 -3.47
N TRP A 47 3.35 -23.29 -2.71
CA TRP A 47 3.38 -23.96 -1.41
C TRP A 47 2.41 -23.32 -0.41
N ASP A 48 2.38 -21.99 -0.32
CA ASP A 48 1.44 -21.25 0.54
C ASP A 48 -0.03 -21.47 0.12
N HIS A 49 -0.30 -21.49 -1.19
CA HIS A 49 -1.62 -21.84 -1.73
C HIS A 49 -2.08 -23.22 -1.25
N ALA A 50 -1.18 -24.21 -1.23
CA ALA A 50 -1.48 -25.55 -0.75
C ALA A 50 -1.73 -25.56 0.76
N HIS A 51 -0.90 -24.85 1.53
CA HIS A 51 -1.02 -24.75 2.99
C HIS A 51 -2.38 -24.19 3.43
N HIS A 52 -2.95 -23.26 2.66
CA HIS A 52 -4.25 -22.65 2.91
C HIS A 52 -5.44 -23.35 2.22
N ARG A 53 -5.25 -24.45 1.48
CA ARG A 53 -6.28 -25.09 0.63
C ARG A 53 -6.95 -24.11 -0.34
N VAL A 54 -6.17 -23.22 -0.93
CA VAL A 54 -6.64 -22.31 -1.97
C VAL A 54 -6.00 -22.72 -3.28
N THR A 55 -6.80 -23.15 -4.25
CA THR A 55 -6.31 -23.47 -5.60
C THR A 55 -5.79 -22.20 -6.27
N PRO A 56 -4.55 -22.19 -6.81
CA PRO A 56 -4.05 -21.09 -7.63
C PRO A 56 -4.95 -20.82 -8.84
N PRO A 57 -4.97 -19.60 -9.41
CA PRO A 57 -5.69 -19.31 -10.64
C PRO A 57 -5.26 -20.25 -11.77
N LEU A 58 -6.21 -20.62 -12.64
CA LEU A 58 -5.99 -21.62 -13.70
C LEU A 58 -4.81 -21.29 -14.62
N CYS A 59 -4.54 -20.01 -14.87
CA CYS A 59 -3.41 -19.57 -15.69
C CYS A 59 -2.03 -19.93 -15.12
N HIS A 60 -1.94 -20.34 -13.85
CA HIS A 60 -0.71 -20.79 -13.19
C HIS A 60 -0.66 -22.30 -12.96
N LEU A 61 -1.59 -23.05 -13.55
CA LEU A 61 -1.69 -24.51 -13.41
C LEU A 61 -1.17 -25.26 -14.65
N ASP A 62 -0.39 -24.62 -15.52
CA ASP A 62 0.36 -25.32 -16.56
C ASP A 62 1.50 -26.16 -15.97
N GLU A 63 1.91 -27.21 -16.68
CA GLU A 63 2.91 -28.20 -16.24
C GLU A 63 4.22 -27.56 -15.75
N HIS A 64 4.63 -26.47 -16.40
CA HIS A 64 5.93 -25.84 -16.21
C HIS A 64 5.90 -24.67 -15.22
N SER A 65 4.72 -24.25 -14.75
CA SER A 65 4.58 -23.18 -13.78
C SER A 65 5.22 -23.55 -12.44
N PRO A 66 6.10 -22.68 -11.90
CA PRO A 66 6.69 -22.90 -10.58
C PRO A 66 5.62 -22.87 -9.47
N VAL A 67 4.54 -22.10 -9.67
CA VAL A 67 3.39 -22.06 -8.74
C VAL A 67 2.66 -23.40 -8.72
N ARG A 68 2.46 -24.06 -9.87
CA ARG A 68 1.86 -25.40 -9.91
C ARG A 68 2.74 -26.41 -9.19
N GLN A 69 4.05 -26.39 -9.44
CA GLN A 69 5.01 -27.32 -8.84
C GLN A 69 5.00 -27.20 -7.31
N GLY A 70 5.08 -25.96 -6.79
CA GLY A 70 5.01 -25.70 -5.35
C GLY A 70 3.66 -26.10 -4.74
N TRP A 71 2.56 -25.88 -5.47
CA TRP A 71 1.23 -26.27 -5.02
C TRP A 71 1.06 -27.79 -4.94
N ALA A 72 1.54 -28.53 -5.94
CA ALA A 72 1.52 -29.99 -5.93
C ALA A 72 2.38 -30.56 -4.79
N ALA A 73 3.59 -30.05 -4.62
CA ALA A 73 4.50 -30.44 -3.54
C ALA A 73 3.88 -30.16 -2.15
N GLY A 74 3.33 -28.97 -1.95
CA GLY A 74 2.67 -28.60 -0.70
C GLY A 74 1.44 -29.48 -0.42
N ARG A 75 0.63 -29.80 -1.43
CA ARG A 75 -0.52 -30.70 -1.25
C ARG A 75 -0.10 -32.09 -0.78
N ALA A 76 0.98 -32.62 -1.33
CA ALA A 76 1.55 -33.90 -0.91
C ALA A 76 2.09 -33.84 0.53
N ALA A 77 2.74 -32.73 0.90
CA ALA A 77 3.33 -32.56 2.23
C ALA A 77 2.29 -32.32 3.35
N PHE A 78 1.28 -31.50 3.10
CA PHE A 78 0.31 -31.11 4.13
C PHE A 78 -0.81 -32.12 4.33
N GLY A 79 -1.26 -32.79 3.26
CA GLY A 79 -2.40 -33.70 3.32
C GLY A 79 -3.62 -33.06 4.00
N THR A 80 -4.01 -33.61 5.15
CA THR A 80 -5.15 -33.10 5.95
C THR A 80 -4.81 -31.94 6.88
N ARG A 81 -3.51 -31.66 7.13
CA ARG A 81 -3.02 -30.62 8.04
C ARG A 81 -2.81 -29.29 7.31
N THR A 82 -3.89 -28.55 7.12
CA THR A 82 -3.87 -27.27 6.40
C THR A 82 -4.59 -26.18 7.18
N LEU A 83 -4.25 -24.93 6.90
CA LEU A 83 -4.92 -23.76 7.46
C LEU A 83 -6.28 -23.52 6.79
N ARG A 84 -7.18 -22.85 7.51
CA ARG A 84 -8.49 -22.45 6.98
C ARG A 84 -8.32 -21.32 5.95
N PRO A 85 -8.97 -21.39 4.78
CA PRO A 85 -8.93 -20.32 3.78
C PRO A 85 -9.85 -19.16 4.16
N THR A 86 -9.34 -18.22 4.97
CA THR A 86 -10.03 -16.96 5.30
C THR A 86 -10.01 -15.99 4.10
N ALA A 87 -10.87 -14.96 4.11
CA ALA A 87 -10.86 -13.92 3.08
C ALA A 87 -9.50 -13.21 3.01
N ALA A 88 -8.94 -12.83 4.16
CA ALA A 88 -7.61 -12.23 4.25
C ALA A 88 -6.50 -13.14 3.72
N ALA A 89 -6.57 -14.46 3.95
CA ALA A 89 -5.60 -15.40 3.40
C ALA A 89 -5.67 -15.47 1.87
N ARG A 90 -6.88 -15.50 1.28
CA ARG A 90 -7.05 -15.47 -0.18
C ARG A 90 -6.52 -14.18 -0.78
N GLN A 91 -6.80 -13.04 -0.15
CA GLN A 91 -6.31 -11.75 -0.61
C GLN A 91 -4.79 -11.64 -0.50
N TRP A 92 -4.20 -12.16 0.57
CA TRP A 92 -2.75 -12.23 0.73
C TRP A 92 -2.08 -13.07 -0.36
N LEU A 93 -2.62 -14.26 -0.65
CA LEU A 93 -2.14 -15.12 -1.74
C LEU A 93 -2.25 -14.42 -3.10
N ALA A 94 -3.37 -13.75 -3.37
CA ALA A 94 -3.57 -12.98 -4.60
C ALA A 94 -2.55 -11.83 -4.73
N LEU A 95 -2.25 -11.11 -3.65
CA LEU A 95 -1.25 -10.04 -3.64
C LEU A 95 0.16 -10.57 -3.91
N ARG A 96 0.54 -11.68 -3.28
CA ARG A 96 1.85 -12.33 -3.52
C ARG A 96 2.00 -12.76 -4.97
N LEU A 97 0.96 -13.41 -5.50
CA LEU A 97 0.94 -13.86 -6.89
C LEU A 97 1.03 -12.66 -7.86
N HIS A 98 0.25 -11.61 -7.61
CA HIS A 98 0.29 -10.40 -8.44
C HIS A 98 1.65 -9.71 -8.38
N ALA A 99 2.25 -9.59 -7.20
CA ALA A 99 3.58 -9.00 -7.03
C ALA A 99 4.63 -9.78 -7.84
N TRP A 100 4.62 -11.11 -7.71
CA TRP A 100 5.52 -12.00 -8.45
C TRP A 100 5.34 -11.90 -9.97
N GLN A 101 4.10 -11.93 -10.47
CA GLN A 101 3.79 -11.79 -11.90
C GLN A 101 4.33 -10.49 -12.52
N HIS A 102 4.42 -9.43 -11.72
CA HIS A 102 4.88 -8.10 -12.16
C HIS A 102 6.33 -7.80 -11.74
N GLY A 103 7.07 -8.80 -11.24
CA GLY A 103 8.45 -8.63 -10.77
C GLY A 103 8.59 -7.61 -9.63
N GLN A 104 7.53 -7.40 -8.85
CA GLN A 104 7.49 -6.43 -7.76
C GLN A 104 7.94 -7.08 -6.45
N ALA A 105 8.75 -6.35 -5.67
CA ALA A 105 9.16 -6.81 -4.35
C ALA A 105 7.95 -6.93 -3.41
N PHE A 106 7.92 -8.01 -2.62
CA PHE A 106 6.89 -8.31 -1.65
C PHE A 106 7.50 -8.56 -0.28
N GLU A 107 7.05 -7.82 0.73
CA GLU A 107 7.54 -7.93 2.10
C GLU A 107 6.84 -9.09 2.84
N GLY A 108 7.54 -10.21 2.99
CA GLY A 108 6.98 -11.45 3.52
C GLY A 108 6.77 -11.51 5.03
N VAL A 109 7.44 -10.64 5.82
CA VAL A 109 7.39 -10.72 7.29
C VAL A 109 6.17 -9.97 7.84
N GLN A 110 6.00 -8.72 7.43
CA GLN A 110 4.93 -7.87 7.94
C GLN A 110 3.62 -8.05 7.17
N VAL A 111 3.69 -8.27 5.85
CA VAL A 111 2.49 -8.46 5.04
C VAL A 111 2.08 -9.92 5.09
N ASN A 112 1.18 -10.21 6.03
CA ASN A 112 0.60 -11.54 6.26
C ASN A 112 -0.94 -11.45 6.36
N PRO A 113 -1.66 -12.59 6.39
CA PRO A 113 -3.12 -12.57 6.48
C PRO A 113 -3.68 -11.83 7.71
N ALA A 114 -2.99 -11.85 8.85
CA ALA A 114 -3.44 -11.14 10.04
C ALA A 114 -3.28 -9.61 9.90
N PHE A 115 -2.25 -9.15 9.19
CA PHE A 115 -2.10 -7.75 8.82
C PHE A 115 -3.23 -7.29 7.89
N LEU A 116 -3.56 -8.08 6.86
CA LEU A 116 -4.66 -7.73 5.94
C LEU A 116 -6.00 -7.65 6.66
N ALA A 117 -6.29 -8.58 7.58
CA ALA A 117 -7.49 -8.52 8.40
C ALA A 117 -7.53 -7.27 9.31
N ARG A 118 -6.38 -6.72 9.69
CA ARG A 118 -6.29 -5.53 10.56
C ARG A 118 -6.54 -4.23 9.80
N ILE A 119 -6.10 -4.15 8.54
CA ILE A 119 -6.31 -2.95 7.70
C ILE A 119 -7.64 -2.97 6.95
N ASP A 120 -8.42 -4.05 7.10
CA ASP A 120 -9.75 -4.15 6.53
C ASP A 120 -10.68 -3.07 7.11
N THR A 121 -11.57 -2.54 6.28
CA THR A 121 -12.43 -1.41 6.66
C THR A 121 -13.75 -1.43 5.90
N ASP A 122 -14.82 -1.00 6.56
CA ASP A 122 -16.16 -0.96 5.97
C ASP A 122 -16.36 0.22 5.02
N LEU A 123 -15.52 1.25 5.08
CA LEU A 123 -15.66 2.49 4.31
C LEU A 123 -14.38 2.81 3.53
N CYS A 124 -14.54 3.17 2.26
CA CYS A 124 -13.42 3.64 1.46
C CYS A 124 -12.86 4.96 2.04
N PRO A 125 -11.57 5.06 2.39
CA PRO A 125 -11.01 6.26 3.02
C PRO A 125 -11.04 7.49 2.10
N VAL A 126 -11.03 7.30 0.77
CA VAL A 126 -11.03 8.38 -0.22
C VAL A 126 -12.46 8.78 -0.60
N ARG A 127 -13.28 7.84 -1.05
CA ARG A 127 -14.65 8.11 -1.55
C ARG A 127 -15.70 8.14 -0.44
N ARG A 128 -15.39 7.64 0.76
CA ARG A 128 -16.31 7.53 1.91
C ARG A 128 -17.61 6.76 1.62
N VAL A 129 -17.53 5.81 0.69
CA VAL A 129 -18.62 4.88 0.35
C VAL A 129 -18.41 3.54 1.05
N PRO A 130 -19.49 2.79 1.38
CA PRO A 130 -19.39 1.42 1.88
C PRO A 130 -18.62 0.52 0.93
N LEU A 131 -17.67 -0.23 1.46
CA LEU A 131 -16.95 -1.24 0.71
C LEU A 131 -17.74 -2.55 0.71
N ARG A 132 -17.84 -3.17 -0.46
CA ARG A 132 -18.50 -4.46 -0.67
C ARG A 132 -17.46 -5.55 -0.89
N LEU A 133 -17.81 -6.78 -0.53
CA LEU A 133 -16.94 -7.93 -0.78
C LEU A 133 -17.41 -8.65 -2.04
N CYS A 134 -16.56 -8.66 -3.07
CA CYS A 134 -16.73 -9.47 -4.29
C CYS A 134 -18.12 -9.38 -4.94
N SER A 135 -18.71 -8.18 -4.97
CA SER A 135 -20.01 -7.95 -5.62
C SER A 135 -19.90 -7.73 -7.13
N GLY A 136 -18.68 -7.58 -7.65
CA GLY A 136 -18.41 -7.19 -9.03
C GLY A 136 -18.72 -5.71 -9.30
N SER A 137 -18.98 -4.92 -8.26
CA SER A 137 -19.33 -3.50 -8.37
C SER A 137 -18.12 -2.59 -8.17
N ALA A 138 -18.29 -1.32 -8.54
CA ALA A 138 -17.25 -0.30 -8.34
C ALA A 138 -16.90 -0.04 -6.86
N ASP A 139 -17.72 -0.52 -5.92
CA ASP A 139 -17.46 -0.34 -4.48
C ASP A 139 -16.83 -1.58 -3.83
N ASP A 140 -16.34 -2.53 -4.64
CA ASP A 140 -15.63 -3.69 -4.13
C ASP A 140 -14.31 -3.32 -3.43
N ALA A 141 -14.13 -3.86 -2.23
CA ALA A 141 -12.93 -3.73 -1.42
C ALA A 141 -11.72 -4.32 -2.15
N THR A 142 -10.73 -3.48 -2.39
CA THR A 142 -9.50 -3.81 -3.10
C THR A 142 -8.31 -3.32 -2.29
N VAL A 143 -7.31 -4.19 -2.08
CA VAL A 143 -6.02 -3.76 -1.52
C VAL A 143 -5.19 -3.15 -2.63
N GLY A 144 -4.94 -1.85 -2.53
CA GLY A 144 -4.10 -1.09 -3.46
C GLY A 144 -2.77 -0.68 -2.83
N ARG A 145 -1.77 -0.43 -3.69
CA ARG A 145 -0.53 0.26 -3.29
C ARG A 145 -0.75 1.76 -3.32
N LEU A 146 -0.31 2.47 -2.27
CA LEU A 146 -0.38 3.93 -2.20
C LEU A 146 0.65 4.59 -3.13
N ASN A 147 1.86 4.03 -3.16
CA ASN A 147 2.92 4.37 -4.10
C ASN A 147 3.22 3.16 -5.00
N ALA A 148 2.86 3.28 -6.29
CA ALA A 148 3.02 2.22 -7.28
C ALA A 148 4.50 1.86 -7.57
N ARG A 149 5.45 2.76 -7.29
CA ARG A 149 6.90 2.50 -7.42
C ARG A 149 7.50 1.78 -6.22
N ALA A 150 6.77 1.71 -5.11
CA ALA A 150 7.24 1.03 -3.90
C ALA A 150 6.77 -0.43 -3.85
N ALA A 151 7.46 -1.22 -3.03
CA ALA A 151 7.16 -2.61 -2.78
C ALA A 151 5.78 -2.82 -2.13
N TYR A 152 5.29 -4.06 -2.17
CA TYR A 152 4.17 -4.50 -1.34
C TYR A 152 4.64 -4.62 0.11
N ALA A 153 4.50 -3.53 0.87
CA ALA A 153 4.92 -3.41 2.26
C ALA A 153 3.78 -2.88 3.13
N ALA A 154 3.78 -3.21 4.43
CA ALA A 154 2.68 -2.87 5.34
C ALA A 154 2.34 -1.36 5.36
N GLY A 155 3.34 -0.48 5.27
CA GLY A 155 3.13 0.97 5.22
C GLY A 155 2.68 1.52 3.85
N ASN A 156 2.63 0.68 2.82
CA ASN A 156 2.28 1.07 1.44
C ASN A 156 0.97 0.44 0.94
N LEU A 157 0.27 -0.32 1.78
CA LEU A 157 -0.98 -1.00 1.41
C LEU A 157 -2.17 -0.36 2.11
N ALA A 158 -3.27 -0.20 1.38
CA ALA A 158 -4.54 0.28 1.91
C ALA A 158 -5.72 -0.45 1.25
N VAL A 159 -6.80 -0.65 2.01
CA VAL A 159 -8.07 -1.15 1.49
C VAL A 159 -8.89 0.04 1.00
N VAL A 160 -9.19 0.06 -0.30
CA VAL A 160 -9.93 1.12 -0.98
C VAL A 160 -10.93 0.51 -1.96
N SER A 161 -11.79 1.32 -2.59
CA SER A 161 -12.67 0.81 -3.64
C SER A 161 -11.91 0.59 -4.94
N ALA A 162 -12.38 -0.33 -5.78
CA ALA A 162 -11.79 -0.67 -7.08
C ALA A 162 -11.38 0.54 -7.95
N PRO A 163 -12.20 1.60 -8.16
CA PRO A 163 -11.80 2.75 -8.97
C PRO A 163 -10.69 3.58 -8.32
N VAL A 164 -10.64 3.64 -6.98
CA VAL A 164 -9.55 4.31 -6.26
C VAL A 164 -8.26 3.52 -6.41
N ALA A 165 -8.29 2.19 -6.28
CA ALA A 165 -7.13 1.34 -6.50
C ALA A 165 -6.59 1.48 -7.93
N ALA A 166 -7.47 1.53 -8.93
CA ALA A 166 -7.08 1.75 -10.34
C ALA A 166 -6.45 3.13 -10.54
N ALA A 167 -7.03 4.18 -9.97
CA ALA A 167 -6.48 5.54 -10.03
C ALA A 167 -5.10 5.63 -9.36
N LEU A 168 -4.91 4.98 -8.20
CA LEU A 168 -3.62 4.91 -7.51
C LEU A 168 -2.57 4.15 -8.33
N GLY A 169 -2.97 3.06 -9.01
CA GLY A 169 -2.07 2.29 -9.87
C GLY A 169 -1.57 3.08 -11.09
N ALA A 170 -2.36 4.01 -11.61
CA ALA A 170 -1.99 4.88 -12.73
C ALA A 170 -1.30 6.20 -12.30
N ALA A 171 -1.38 6.57 -11.02
CA ALA A 171 -0.89 7.85 -10.54
C ALA A 171 0.63 7.85 -10.30
N ASP A 172 1.30 8.90 -10.75
CA ASP A 172 2.66 9.21 -10.29
C ASP A 172 2.57 10.03 -9.01
N TRP A 173 3.04 9.45 -7.90
CA TRP A 173 3.11 10.11 -6.59
C TRP A 173 3.81 11.48 -6.66
N ALA A 174 4.90 11.60 -7.42
CA ALA A 174 5.63 12.85 -7.55
C ALA A 174 4.77 13.94 -8.22
N ARG A 175 3.97 13.55 -9.21
CA ARG A 175 3.02 14.45 -9.87
C ARG A 175 1.88 14.85 -8.94
N ALA A 176 1.36 13.91 -8.15
CA ALA A 176 0.31 14.19 -7.17
C ALA A 176 0.82 15.19 -6.10
N LEU A 177 2.04 15.01 -5.61
CA LEU A 177 2.67 15.94 -4.66
C LEU A 177 2.87 17.32 -5.27
N ALA A 178 3.39 17.40 -6.51
CA ALA A 178 3.56 18.67 -7.22
C ALA A 178 2.22 19.39 -7.51
N ILE A 179 1.11 18.66 -7.65
CA ILE A 179 -0.23 19.27 -7.74
C ILE A 179 -0.63 19.84 -6.36
N ALA A 180 -0.47 19.06 -5.29
CA ALA A 180 -0.83 19.49 -3.94
C ALA A 180 -0.04 20.73 -3.49
N GLU A 181 1.27 20.77 -3.76
CA GLU A 181 2.13 21.92 -3.46
C GLU A 181 1.72 23.17 -4.24
N ARG A 182 1.35 23.03 -5.53
CA ARG A 182 0.85 24.14 -6.34
C ARG A 182 -0.47 24.69 -5.81
N LEU A 183 -1.41 23.82 -5.43
CA LEU A 183 -2.68 24.24 -4.83
C LEU A 183 -2.47 24.97 -3.50
N THR A 184 -1.61 24.43 -2.63
CA THR A 184 -1.27 25.04 -1.34
C THR A 184 -0.60 26.42 -1.54
N SER A 185 0.28 26.53 -2.53
CA SER A 185 0.96 27.79 -2.84
C SER A 185 -0.01 28.82 -3.44
N ALA A 186 -0.91 28.39 -4.31
CA ALA A 186 -1.96 29.26 -4.88
C ALA A 186 -2.93 29.78 -3.81
N GLU A 187 -3.33 28.93 -2.85
CA GLU A 187 -4.17 29.34 -1.71
C GLU A 187 -3.48 30.38 -0.82
N ARG A 188 -2.17 30.20 -0.56
CA ARG A 188 -1.38 31.18 0.22
C ARG A 188 -1.26 32.52 -0.49
N SER A 189 -1.01 32.51 -1.80
CA SER A 189 -0.92 33.73 -2.59
C SER A 189 -2.27 34.44 -2.74
N ALA A 190 -3.36 33.69 -2.89
CA ALA A 190 -4.72 34.24 -2.93
C ALA A 190 -5.19 34.81 -1.58
N GLY A 191 -4.66 34.30 -0.46
CA GLY A 191 -4.91 34.82 0.89
C GLY A 191 -4.11 36.06 1.26
N ALA A 192 -3.05 36.40 0.52
CA ALA A 192 -2.15 37.52 0.82
C ALA A 192 -2.69 38.90 0.37
N GLU A 193 -3.71 38.93 -0.49
CA GLU A 193 -4.21 40.17 -1.12
C GLU A 193 -5.61 40.58 -0.65
N ARG A 194 -5.95 40.31 0.62
CA ARG A 194 -7.10 40.94 1.31
C ARG A 194 -6.62 41.87 2.42
N PRO A 195 -6.42 43.17 2.16
CA PRO A 195 -6.28 44.14 3.23
C PRO A 195 -7.65 44.28 3.92
N GLY A 196 -7.77 43.79 5.15
CA GLY A 196 -8.92 44.08 6.02
C GLY A 196 -9.64 42.89 6.68
N CYS A 197 -9.14 41.64 6.57
CA CYS A 197 -9.73 40.52 7.32
C CYS A 197 -8.72 40.03 8.37
N ALA A 198 -8.85 40.53 9.61
CA ALA A 198 -8.23 39.91 10.77
C ALA A 198 -8.68 38.44 10.86
N SER A 199 -7.70 37.53 10.88
CA SER A 199 -7.74 36.11 11.25
C SER A 199 -8.99 35.28 10.87
N PRO A 200 -8.87 34.22 10.05
CA PRO A 200 -9.95 33.26 9.91
C PRO A 200 -10.12 32.46 11.21
N CYS A 201 -11.19 32.74 11.94
CA CYS A 201 -11.76 31.79 12.88
C CYS A 201 -12.20 30.57 12.07
N TRP A 202 -11.38 29.52 12.06
CA TRP A 202 -11.83 28.21 11.59
C TRP A 202 -13.07 27.84 12.41
N PRO A 203 -14.25 27.61 11.79
CA PRO A 203 -15.37 27.10 12.54
C PRO A 203 -14.98 25.72 13.03
N ALA A 204 -14.73 25.60 14.33
CA ALA A 204 -14.60 24.33 14.98
C ALA A 204 -15.81 23.47 14.57
N SER A 205 -15.55 22.30 13.99
CA SER A 205 -16.60 21.36 13.60
C SER A 205 -17.58 21.16 14.76
N PRO A 206 -18.88 21.01 14.50
CA PRO A 206 -19.86 20.86 15.56
C PRO A 206 -19.66 19.49 16.23
N ARG A 207 -18.85 19.46 17.30
CA ARG A 207 -19.00 18.43 18.32
C ARG A 207 -20.42 18.57 18.84
N ARG A 208 -21.22 17.50 18.72
CA ARG A 208 -22.53 17.41 19.35
C ARG A 208 -22.38 17.70 20.85
N CYS A 209 -22.67 18.93 21.25
CA CYS A 209 -22.92 19.27 22.64
C CYS A 209 -24.31 18.72 22.99
N ARG A 210 -24.34 17.49 23.52
CA ARG A 210 -25.47 17.03 24.34
C ARG A 210 -25.28 17.64 25.73
N THR A 211 -25.98 18.75 26.01
CA THR A 211 -26.63 19.07 27.31
C THR A 211 -27.13 20.53 27.31
N PRO A 212 -28.25 20.82 28.01
CA PRO A 212 -28.85 22.15 28.03
C PRO A 212 -28.06 23.12 28.95
N ARG A 213 -27.96 24.38 28.52
CA ARG A 213 -27.39 25.52 29.27
C ARG A 213 -28.08 25.72 30.63
N PRO A 214 -27.40 26.37 31.59
CA PRO A 214 -27.74 27.78 31.79
C PRO A 214 -26.55 28.74 31.92
N ARG A 215 -26.80 29.96 31.43
CA ARG A 215 -26.37 31.31 31.84
C ARG A 215 -24.88 31.67 31.95
N CYS A 216 -24.54 32.65 31.09
CA CYS A 216 -23.68 33.83 31.29
C CYS A 216 -22.20 33.65 31.66
N CYS A 217 -21.32 34.18 30.79
CA CYS A 217 -20.46 35.32 31.13
C CYS A 217 -19.85 35.96 29.87
N HIS A 218 -20.10 37.26 29.73
CA HIS A 218 -19.21 38.30 29.20
C HIS A 218 -18.42 38.04 27.90
N CYS A 219 -18.91 38.61 26.79
CA CYS A 219 -18.03 39.19 25.79
C CYS A 219 -18.63 40.54 25.37
N GLY A 220 -18.00 41.62 25.81
CA GLY A 220 -18.42 42.99 25.53
C GLY A 220 -18.08 43.36 24.09
N CYS A 221 -19.10 43.44 23.25
CA CYS A 221 -19.06 44.11 21.94
C CYS A 221 -20.49 44.56 21.58
N CYS A 222 -21.03 45.52 22.33
CA CYS A 222 -22.17 46.31 21.87
C CYS A 222 -21.74 47.77 21.79
N ARG A 223 -21.47 48.27 20.58
CA ARG A 223 -21.53 49.69 20.26
C ARG A 223 -22.97 49.98 19.80
N PRO A 224 -23.70 50.94 20.40
CA PRO A 224 -24.98 51.36 19.86
C PRO A 224 -24.74 52.33 18.69
N THR A 225 -25.22 51.98 17.50
CA THR A 225 -25.46 52.96 16.44
C THR A 225 -26.75 53.69 16.75
N GLY A 226 -26.64 54.95 17.17
CA GLY A 226 -27.73 55.91 17.13
C GLY A 226 -27.63 56.73 15.85
N CYS A 227 -28.72 56.79 15.09
CA CYS A 227 -29.11 57.91 14.24
C CYS A 227 -30.65 57.92 14.21
N GLY A 228 -31.23 58.95 14.81
CA GLY A 228 -32.49 59.55 14.39
C GLY A 228 -32.19 60.78 13.54
#